data_AF-A0A9D8WXG4-F1
#
_entry.id   AF-A0A9D8WXG4-F1
#
_cell.length_a   1.000
_cell.length_b   1.000
_cell.length_c   1.000
_cell.angle_alpha   90.00
_cell.angle_beta   90.00
_cell.angle_gamma   90.00
#
_symmetry.space_group_name_H-M   'P 1'
#
loop_
_entity.id
_entity.type
_entity.pdbx_description
1 polymer ?
#
loop_
_entity_poly.entity_id
_entity_poly.type
_entity_poly.pdbx_seq_one_letter_code
_entity_poly.pdbx_strand_id
1 'polypeptide(L)'
;MEQRLFLVACIMYAFALASRWLKKKGKLTSPVSFAGWHAVYLLFILSCAFYMLLFIMGGGTGENISLFKVVLCSVVVVLAAGYGYISVLKAQPEQKEVVMKKDLEWCNTVYFAGFVASFVMFFFIRAFKIPSESMQNTLLVGDNLFVNKAAYGFRIPLTNIRFGEFSQIKPGDIIVFRFPAKDRKQINCGDSQYGRDFVKRVIAMP
;
A
#
# COMPACT_ATOMS: atom_id res chain seq x y z
N MET A 1 -3.22 3.51 -4.78
CA MET A 1 -3.03 2.79 -3.50
C MET A 1 -2.73 1.32 -3.77
N GLU A 2 -3.48 0.71 -4.70
CA GLU A 2 -3.36 -0.69 -5.14
C GLU A 2 -1.93 -1.14 -5.48
N GLN A 3 -1.16 -0.32 -6.21
CA GLN A 3 0.22 -0.61 -6.57
C GLN A 3 1.17 -0.68 -5.37
N ARG A 4 0.97 0.18 -4.36
CA ARG A 4 1.81 0.20 -3.15
C ARG A 4 1.59 -1.07 -2.33
N LEU A 5 0.31 -1.46 -2.15
CA LEU A 5 -0.06 -2.68 -1.45
C LEU A 5 0.51 -3.93 -2.16
N PHE A 6 0.46 -3.95 -3.49
CA PHE A 6 1.02 -5.03 -4.29
C PHE A 6 2.54 -5.13 -4.13
N LEU A 7 3.22 -3.97 -4.14
CA LEU A 7 4.67 -3.90 -3.95
C LEU A 7 5.08 -4.41 -2.55
N VAL A 8 4.34 -4.03 -1.50
CA VAL A 8 4.55 -4.56 -0.14
C VAL A 8 4.38 -6.08 -0.11
N ALA A 9 3.32 -6.61 -0.72
CA ALA A 9 3.12 -8.06 -0.82
C ALA A 9 4.30 -8.76 -1.52
N CYS A 10 4.77 -8.20 -2.65
CA CYS A 10 5.93 -8.73 -3.38
C CYS A 10 7.22 -8.68 -2.55
N ILE A 11 7.46 -7.61 -1.79
CA ILE A 11 8.63 -7.51 -0.89
C ILE A 11 8.55 -8.59 0.19
N MET A 12 7.39 -8.78 0.82
CA MET A 12 7.23 -9.82 1.85
C MET A 12 7.43 -11.22 1.29
N TYR A 13 6.95 -11.49 0.08
CA TYR A 13 7.19 -12.75 -0.61
C TYR A 13 8.68 -12.94 -0.95
N ALA A 14 9.34 -11.91 -1.48
CA ALA A 14 10.77 -11.94 -1.78
C ALA A 14 11.60 -12.18 -0.50
N PHE A 15 11.24 -11.53 0.62
CA PHE A 15 11.86 -11.75 1.91
C PHE A 15 11.67 -13.19 2.42
N ALA A 16 10.46 -13.75 2.32
CA ALA A 16 10.20 -15.13 2.68
C ALA A 16 11.02 -16.11 1.81
N LEU A 17 11.10 -15.85 0.50
CA LEU A 17 11.88 -16.66 -0.44
C LEU A 17 13.38 -16.58 -0.15
N ALA A 18 13.90 -15.38 0.08
CA ALA A 18 15.28 -15.16 0.49
C ALA A 18 15.61 -15.85 1.82
N SER A 19 14.70 -15.78 2.80
CA SER A 19 14.86 -16.45 4.11
C SER A 19 14.97 -17.97 3.95
N ARG A 20 14.09 -18.59 3.15
CA ARG A 20 14.14 -20.03 2.85
C ARG A 20 15.43 -20.40 2.11
N TRP A 21 15.83 -19.58 1.14
CA TRP A 21 17.05 -19.80 0.37
C TRP A 21 18.32 -19.70 1.21
N LEU A 22 18.43 -18.68 2.07
CA LEU A 22 19.54 -18.50 3.00
C LEU A 22 19.61 -19.65 4.03
N LYS A 23 18.46 -20.16 4.47
CA LYS A 23 18.37 -21.31 5.38
C LYS A 23 18.91 -22.57 4.69
N LYS A 24 18.50 -22.82 3.44
CA LYS A 24 18.98 -23.96 2.64
C LYS A 24 20.49 -23.90 2.41
N LYS A 25 21.06 -22.70 2.25
CA LYS A 25 22.52 -22.51 2.12
C LYS A 25 23.29 -22.55 3.44
N GLY A 26 22.62 -22.78 4.58
CA GLY A 26 23.27 -22.81 5.89
C GLY A 26 23.84 -21.47 6.35
N LYS A 27 23.52 -20.34 5.68
CA LYS A 27 24.05 -19.01 6.04
C LYS A 27 23.38 -18.41 7.30
N LEU A 28 22.23 -18.96 7.68
CA LEU A 28 21.44 -18.55 8.85
C LEU A 28 21.72 -19.38 10.11
N THR A 29 22.76 -20.22 10.11
CA THR A 29 23.13 -21.05 11.27
C THR A 29 23.91 -20.25 12.33
N SER A 30 24.65 -19.23 11.91
CA SER A 30 25.40 -18.38 12.84
C SER A 30 24.43 -17.48 13.63
N PRO A 31 24.66 -17.28 14.94
CA PRO A 31 23.79 -16.46 15.79
C PRO A 31 23.73 -15.01 15.30
N VAL A 32 24.85 -14.48 14.82
CA VAL A 32 24.97 -13.11 14.32
C VAL A 32 24.22 -12.93 13.01
N SER A 33 24.37 -13.87 12.06
CA SER A 33 23.68 -13.81 10.77
C SER A 33 22.16 -13.95 10.94
N PHE A 34 21.70 -14.82 11.85
CA PHE A 34 20.28 -14.97 12.15
C PHE A 34 19.70 -13.73 12.84
N ALA A 35 20.36 -13.22 13.87
CA ALA A 35 19.93 -12.01 14.55
C ALA A 35 19.85 -10.82 13.58
N GLY A 36 20.85 -10.65 12.70
CA GLY A 36 20.86 -9.60 11.69
C GLY A 36 19.68 -9.72 10.73
N TRP A 37 19.39 -10.92 10.26
CA TRP A 37 18.26 -11.18 9.35
C TRP A 37 16.90 -10.91 10.02
N HIS A 38 16.73 -11.33 11.29
CA HIS A 38 15.53 -11.04 12.07
C HIS A 38 15.36 -9.55 12.34
N ALA A 39 16.45 -8.83 12.62
CA ALA A 39 16.41 -7.37 12.81
C ALA A 39 15.96 -6.63 11.55
N VAL A 40 16.40 -7.07 10.36
CA VAL A 40 15.94 -6.53 9.08
C VAL A 40 14.44 -6.74 8.89
N TYR A 41 13.94 -7.93 9.21
CA TYR A 41 12.51 -8.23 9.20
C TYR A 41 11.71 -7.30 10.13
N LEU A 42 12.16 -7.14 11.38
CA LEU A 42 11.52 -6.26 12.36
C LEU A 42 11.53 -4.80 11.91
N LEU A 43 12.66 -4.31 11.39
CA LEU A 43 12.75 -2.95 10.84
C LEU A 43 11.72 -2.74 9.74
N PHE A 44 11.58 -3.69 8.83
CA PHE A 44 10.62 -3.60 7.73
C PHE A 44 9.18 -3.56 8.24
N ILE A 45 8.77 -4.51 9.09
CA ILE A 45 7.39 -4.58 9.60
C ILE A 45 7.06 -3.38 10.48
N LEU A 46 7.94 -3.01 11.40
CA LEU A 46 7.69 -1.88 12.30
C LEU A 46 7.66 -0.56 11.54
N SER A 47 8.49 -0.40 10.50
CA SER A 47 8.42 0.76 9.60
C SER A 47 7.10 0.81 8.83
N CYS A 48 6.62 -0.31 8.29
CA CYS A 48 5.32 -0.38 7.62
C CYS A 48 4.16 -0.07 8.57
N ALA A 49 4.14 -0.68 9.76
CA ALA A 49 3.14 -0.43 10.79
C ALA A 49 3.15 1.04 11.22
N PHE A 50 4.34 1.63 11.37
CA PHE A 50 4.50 3.03 11.70
C PHE A 50 3.98 3.97 10.62
N TYR A 51 4.27 3.70 9.34
CA TYR A 51 3.73 4.47 8.22
C TYR A 51 2.19 4.45 8.22
N MET A 52 1.59 3.29 8.49
CA MET A 52 0.13 3.17 8.64
C MET A 52 -0.39 3.99 9.82
N LEU A 53 0.30 3.95 10.96
CA LEU A 53 -0.08 4.68 12.16
C LEU A 53 0.02 6.20 11.96
N LEU A 54 1.07 6.68 11.29
CA LEU A 54 1.19 8.09 10.88
C LEU A 54 0.05 8.51 9.96
N PHE A 55 -0.31 7.65 9.00
CA PHE A 55 -1.42 7.94 8.09
C PHE A 55 -2.76 8.06 8.83
N ILE A 56 -3.01 7.18 9.82
CA ILE A 56 -4.22 7.21 10.66
C ILE A 56 -4.23 8.46 11.56
N MET A 57 -3.13 8.73 12.27
CA MET A 57 -3.02 9.88 13.17
C MET A 57 -3.05 11.22 12.43
N GLY A 58 -2.61 11.25 11.17
CA GLY A 58 -2.72 12.41 10.29
C GLY A 58 -4.13 12.66 9.76
N GLY A 59 -5.14 11.88 10.16
CA GLY A 59 -6.56 12.14 9.85
C GLY A 59 -6.93 12.09 8.37
N GLY A 60 -6.04 11.63 7.48
CA GLY A 60 -6.24 11.70 6.02
C GLY A 60 -6.37 13.13 5.46
N THR A 61 -6.34 14.15 6.32
CA THR A 61 -6.22 15.57 6.01
C THR A 61 -4.73 15.87 5.97
N GLY A 62 -4.19 16.36 4.86
CA GLY A 62 -2.74 16.52 4.65
C GLY A 62 -2.05 17.58 5.53
N GLU A 63 -2.32 17.61 6.84
CA GLU A 63 -1.53 18.35 7.81
C GLU A 63 -0.08 17.87 7.77
N ASN A 64 0.84 18.83 7.84
CA ASN A 64 2.27 18.56 7.81
C ASN A 64 2.65 17.73 9.05
N ILE A 65 3.00 16.46 8.82
CA ILE A 65 3.53 15.59 9.86
C ILE A 65 4.80 16.25 10.40
N SER A 66 4.77 16.68 11.66
CA SER A 66 5.92 17.31 12.31
C SER A 66 7.15 16.41 12.21
N LEU A 67 8.26 16.96 11.73
CA LEU A 67 9.56 16.28 11.64
C LEU A 67 9.94 15.59 12.95
N PHE A 68 9.63 16.21 14.08
CA PHE A 68 9.85 15.64 15.40
C PHE A 68 9.13 14.29 15.60
N LYS A 69 7.88 14.15 15.15
CA LYS A 69 7.12 12.90 15.24
C LYS A 69 7.74 11.81 14.37
N VAL A 70 8.20 12.16 13.17
CA VAL A 70 8.87 11.21 12.27
C VAL A 70 10.18 10.71 12.88
N VAL A 71 11.01 11.61 13.41
CA VAL A 71 12.30 11.25 14.02
C VAL A 71 12.12 10.45 15.29
N LEU A 72 11.24 10.86 16.20
CA LEU A 72 11.00 10.14 17.45
C LEU A 72 10.59 8.69 17.17
N CYS A 73 9.70 8.47 16.22
CA CYS A 73 9.22 7.14 15.92
C CYS A 73 10.19 6.31 15.09
N SER A 74 10.99 6.91 14.20
CA SER A 74 12.06 6.17 13.53
C SER A 74 13.10 5.67 14.53
N VAL A 75 13.39 6.46 15.58
CA VAL A 75 14.21 6.04 16.72
C VAL A 75 13.56 4.86 17.45
N VAL A 76 12.26 4.90 17.76
CA VAL A 76 11.55 3.78 18.41
C VAL A 76 11.63 2.50 17.57
N VAL A 77 11.44 2.59 16.25
CA VAL A 77 11.54 1.44 15.34
C VAL A 77 12.96 0.83 15.37
N VAL A 78 14.00 1.66 15.34
CA VAL A 78 15.39 1.20 15.40
C VAL A 78 15.70 0.57 16.75
N LEU A 79 15.24 1.17 17.86
CA LEU A 79 15.43 0.61 19.20
C LEU A 79 14.74 -0.74 19.37
N ALA A 80 13.50 -0.88 18.88
CA ALA A 80 12.76 -2.13 18.93
C ALA A 80 13.42 -3.24 18.09
N ALA A 81 13.91 -2.91 16.89
CA ALA A 81 14.67 -3.85 16.08
C ALA A 81 16.03 -4.21 16.71
N GLY A 82 16.71 -3.25 17.33
CA GLY A 82 17.96 -3.48 18.08
C GLY A 82 17.74 -4.37 19.31
N TYR A 83 16.64 -4.19 20.03
CA TYR A 83 16.23 -5.08 21.11
C TYR A 83 15.96 -6.50 20.58
N GLY A 84 15.23 -6.63 19.48
CA GLY A 84 15.01 -7.89 18.78
C GLY A 84 16.31 -8.59 18.39
N TYR A 85 17.28 -7.85 17.83
CA TYR A 85 18.62 -8.35 17.52
C TYR A 85 19.33 -8.94 18.74
N ILE A 86 19.41 -8.20 19.85
CA ILE A 86 20.07 -8.65 21.08
C ILE A 86 19.35 -9.85 21.70
N SER A 87 18.01 -9.84 21.69
CA SER A 87 17.20 -10.94 22.23
C SER A 87 17.50 -12.26 21.52
N VAL A 88 17.63 -12.22 20.19
CA VAL A 88 17.90 -13.38 19.35
C VAL A 88 19.35 -13.85 19.48
N LEU A 89 20.30 -12.93 19.66
CA LEU A 89 21.70 -13.31 19.91
C LEU A 89 21.84 -14.17 21.16
N LYS A 90 21.13 -13.81 22.24
CA LYS A 90 21.16 -14.52 23.52
C LYS A 90 20.24 -15.74 23.58
N ALA A 91 19.34 -15.90 22.62
CA ALA A 91 18.36 -16.97 22.60
C ALA A 91 18.98 -18.36 22.32
N GLN A 92 18.37 -19.38 22.91
CA GLN A 92 18.69 -20.78 22.65
C GLN A 92 18.35 -21.19 21.21
N PRO A 93 19.01 -22.22 20.63
CA PRO A 93 18.80 -22.63 19.24
C PRO A 93 17.35 -23.02 18.93
N GLU A 94 16.65 -23.66 19.87
CA GLU A 94 15.25 -24.04 19.72
C GLU A 94 14.34 -22.81 19.57
N GLN A 95 14.57 -21.77 20.37
CA GLN A 95 13.83 -20.50 20.29
C GLN A 95 14.09 -19.78 18.95
N LYS A 96 15.30 -19.87 18.39
CA LYS A 96 15.63 -19.28 17.08
C LYS A 96 14.82 -19.92 15.95
N GLU A 97 14.60 -21.24 16.01
CA GLU A 97 13.76 -21.93 15.03
C GLU A 97 12.30 -21.48 15.13
N VAL A 98 11.78 -21.30 16.34
CA VAL A 98 10.42 -20.79 16.57
C VAL A 98 10.26 -19.38 16.02
N VAL A 99 11.21 -18.48 16.28
CA VAL A 99 11.19 -17.11 15.76
C VAL A 99 11.21 -17.11 14.23
N MET A 100 12.08 -17.90 13.59
CA MET A 100 12.13 -18.01 12.13
C MET A 100 10.82 -18.53 11.53
N LYS A 101 10.18 -19.52 12.17
CA LYS A 101 8.87 -20.03 11.72
C LYS A 101 7.81 -18.93 11.79
N LYS A 102 7.75 -18.19 12.90
CA LYS A 102 6.82 -17.06 13.07
C LYS A 102 7.04 -15.97 12.03
N ASP A 103 8.30 -15.57 11.78
CA ASP A 103 8.61 -14.56 10.76
C ASP A 103 8.10 -14.97 9.38
N LEU A 104 8.33 -16.23 9.00
CA LEU A 104 7.86 -16.78 7.72
C LEU A 104 6.33 -16.86 7.63
N GLU A 105 5.66 -17.26 8.71
CA GLU A 105 4.19 -17.31 8.78
C GLU A 105 3.57 -15.92 8.58
N TRP A 106 4.09 -14.91 9.29
CA TRP A 106 3.68 -13.52 9.13
C TRP A 106 3.97 -13.01 7.71
N CYS A 107 5.14 -13.32 7.15
CA CYS A 107 5.45 -12.94 5.76
C CYS A 107 4.43 -13.52 4.77
N ASN A 108 4.13 -14.82 4.88
CA ASN A 108 3.15 -15.47 4.00
C ASN A 108 1.76 -14.88 4.19
N THR A 109 1.37 -14.56 5.43
CA THR A 109 0.06 -13.97 5.76
C THR A 109 -0.08 -12.59 5.15
N VAL A 110 0.90 -11.71 5.34
CA VAL A 110 0.90 -10.35 4.78
C VAL A 110 0.96 -10.40 3.25
N TYR A 111 1.76 -11.29 2.68
CA TYR A 111 1.79 -11.52 1.23
C TYR A 111 0.41 -11.90 0.69
N PHE A 112 -0.22 -12.93 1.26
CA PHE A 112 -1.49 -13.43 0.77
C PHE A 112 -2.59 -12.38 0.91
N ALA A 113 -2.70 -11.74 2.08
CA ALA A 113 -3.66 -10.69 2.32
C ALA A 113 -3.45 -9.49 1.38
N GLY A 114 -2.21 -9.01 1.24
CA GLY A 114 -1.87 -7.91 0.36
C GLY A 114 -2.10 -8.22 -1.11
N PHE A 115 -1.78 -9.44 -1.55
CA PHE A 115 -1.99 -9.88 -2.93
C PHE A 115 -3.48 -9.94 -3.27
N VAL A 116 -4.31 -10.58 -2.43
CA VAL A 116 -5.76 -10.67 -2.63
C VAL A 116 -6.40 -9.29 -2.61
N ALA A 117 -6.05 -8.46 -1.63
CA ALA A 117 -6.55 -7.09 -1.56
C ALA A 117 -6.16 -6.26 -2.78
N SER A 118 -4.89 -6.34 -3.22
CA SER A 118 -4.45 -5.68 -4.45
C SER A 118 -5.18 -6.19 -5.69
N PHE A 119 -5.37 -7.51 -5.82
CA PHE A 119 -6.10 -8.11 -6.92
C PHE A 119 -7.53 -7.57 -6.99
N VAL A 120 -8.24 -7.58 -5.86
CA VAL A 120 -9.59 -7.01 -5.76
C VAL A 120 -9.60 -5.52 -6.12
N MET A 121 -8.62 -4.75 -5.63
CA MET A 121 -8.53 -3.32 -5.89
C MET A 121 -8.10 -2.94 -7.32
N PHE A 122 -7.37 -3.82 -8.00
CA PHE A 122 -7.00 -3.62 -9.41
C PHE A 122 -8.22 -3.78 -10.32
N PHE A 123 -9.01 -4.84 -10.10
CA PHE A 123 -10.01 -5.27 -11.08
C PHE A 123 -11.45 -4.92 -10.71
N PHE A 124 -11.83 -4.94 -9.43
CA PHE A 124 -13.23 -4.91 -9.03
C PHE A 124 -13.64 -3.58 -8.42
N ILE A 125 -13.05 -3.19 -7.29
CA ILE A 125 -13.54 -2.07 -6.49
C ILE A 125 -12.42 -1.14 -6.05
N ARG A 126 -12.71 0.16 -5.97
CA ARG A 126 -11.80 1.12 -5.32
C ARG A 126 -12.59 2.11 -4.49
N ALA A 127 -12.12 2.33 -3.27
CA ALA A 127 -12.66 3.35 -2.38
C ALA A 127 -12.12 4.74 -2.77
N PHE A 128 -13.01 5.73 -2.76
CA PHE A 128 -12.70 7.15 -2.92
C PHE A 128 -13.37 7.94 -1.81
N LYS A 129 -12.72 9.02 -1.38
CA LYS A 129 -13.30 10.01 -0.48
C LYS A 129 -13.47 11.31 -1.25
N ILE A 130 -14.64 11.94 -1.19
CA ILE A 130 -14.92 13.19 -1.90
C ILE A 130 -14.29 14.38 -1.15
N PRO A 131 -13.31 15.09 -1.74
CA PRO A 131 -12.64 16.20 -1.07
C PRO A 131 -13.21 17.57 -1.46
N SER A 132 -14.10 17.66 -2.45
CA SER A 132 -14.56 18.93 -3.03
C SER A 132 -16.06 18.98 -3.27
N GLU A 133 -16.61 20.19 -3.25
CA GLU A 133 -18.05 20.48 -3.34
C GLU A 133 -18.58 20.45 -4.78
N SER A 134 -17.78 20.02 -5.75
CA SER A 134 -18.17 20.10 -7.17
C SER A 134 -19.35 19.18 -7.57
N MET A 135 -19.78 18.33 -6.65
CA MET A 135 -20.91 17.42 -6.77
C MET A 135 -21.88 17.55 -5.58
N GLN A 136 -21.85 18.66 -4.81
CA GLN A 136 -22.56 18.80 -3.52
C GLN A 136 -24.07 18.54 -3.58
N ASN A 137 -24.72 18.79 -4.73
CA ASN A 137 -26.14 18.46 -4.94
C ASN A 137 -26.43 16.94 -4.96
N THR A 138 -25.41 16.08 -4.99
CA THR A 138 -25.56 14.62 -4.99
C THR A 138 -24.60 13.92 -4.04
N LEU A 139 -23.36 14.41 -3.92
CA LEU A 139 -22.28 13.83 -3.12
C LEU A 139 -21.68 14.93 -2.25
N LEU A 140 -21.73 14.74 -0.94
CA LEU A 140 -21.24 15.72 0.03
C LEU A 140 -19.72 15.55 0.27
N VAL A 141 -19.08 16.60 0.73
CA VAL A 141 -17.66 16.56 1.11
C VAL A 141 -17.50 15.63 2.31
N GLY A 142 -16.57 14.68 2.20
CA GLY A 142 -16.33 13.65 3.21
C GLY A 142 -16.97 12.30 2.91
N ASP A 143 -17.87 12.21 1.92
CA ASP A 143 -18.51 10.95 1.53
C ASP A 143 -17.47 9.93 1.03
N ASN A 144 -17.68 8.66 1.41
CA ASN A 144 -16.87 7.54 0.96
C ASN A 144 -17.65 6.72 -0.07
N LEU A 145 -17.04 6.51 -1.23
CA LEU A 145 -17.66 5.87 -2.38
C LEU A 145 -16.87 4.63 -2.79
N PHE A 146 -17.57 3.55 -3.11
CA PHE A 146 -17.00 2.40 -3.77
C PHE A 146 -17.27 2.47 -5.27
N VAL A 147 -16.21 2.61 -6.05
CA VAL A 147 -16.28 2.63 -7.51
C VAL A 147 -16.10 1.22 -8.03
N ASN A 148 -17.08 0.73 -8.79
CA ASN A 148 -16.98 -0.50 -9.54
C ASN A 148 -16.13 -0.27 -10.81
N LYS A 149 -14.90 -0.78 -10.80
CA LYS A 149 -13.97 -0.72 -11.93
C LYS A 149 -14.29 -1.76 -13.00
N ALA A 150 -14.86 -2.91 -12.62
CA ALA A 150 -15.18 -3.99 -13.55
C ALA A 150 -16.18 -3.55 -14.62
N ALA A 151 -17.07 -2.59 -14.31
CA ALA A 151 -18.02 -2.04 -15.29
C ALA A 151 -17.33 -1.38 -16.50
N TYR A 152 -16.19 -0.72 -16.30
CA TYR A 152 -15.44 -0.01 -17.37
C TYR A 152 -14.35 -0.84 -18.02
N GLY A 153 -14.23 -2.11 -17.61
CA GLY A 153 -13.19 -3.01 -18.07
C GLY A 153 -11.98 -3.14 -17.18
N PHE A 154 -11.25 -4.22 -17.43
CA PHE A 154 -10.08 -4.57 -16.65
C PHE A 154 -8.89 -3.74 -17.11
N ARG A 155 -8.40 -2.87 -16.22
CA ARG A 155 -7.12 -2.20 -16.43
C ARG A 155 -5.99 -3.17 -16.12
N ILE A 156 -5.07 -3.34 -17.04
CA ILE A 156 -3.85 -4.13 -16.80
C ILE A 156 -3.04 -3.43 -15.70
N PRO A 157 -2.69 -4.13 -14.60
CA PRO A 157 -1.87 -3.56 -13.54
C PRO A 157 -0.60 -2.91 -14.10
N LEU A 158 -0.18 -1.78 -13.50
CA LEU A 158 1.03 -1.03 -13.90
C LEU A 158 0.97 -0.33 -15.27
N THR A 159 -0.09 -0.50 -16.06
CA THR A 159 -0.26 0.19 -17.34
C THR A 159 -1.58 0.98 -17.37
N ASN A 160 -1.75 1.80 -18.41
CA ASN A 160 -3.02 2.51 -18.66
C ASN A 160 -3.93 1.78 -19.66
N ILE A 161 -3.55 0.57 -20.07
CA ILE A 161 -4.28 -0.22 -21.06
C ILE A 161 -5.51 -0.85 -20.38
N ARG A 162 -6.67 -0.76 -21.04
CA ARG A 162 -7.93 -1.36 -20.59
C ARG A 162 -8.36 -2.44 -21.58
N PHE A 163 -8.94 -3.52 -21.06
CA PHE A 163 -9.47 -4.62 -21.86
C PHE A 163 -10.86 -5.03 -21.40
N GLY A 164 -11.76 -5.25 -22.38
CA GLY A 164 -13.16 -5.65 -22.21
C GLY A 164 -14.02 -4.54 -21.63
N GLU A 165 -14.86 -3.88 -22.43
CA GLU A 165 -15.83 -2.91 -21.92
C GLU A 165 -17.15 -3.63 -21.62
N PHE A 166 -17.47 -3.80 -20.34
CA PHE A 166 -18.58 -4.67 -19.90
C PHE A 166 -19.89 -3.92 -19.66
N SER A 167 -19.84 -2.58 -19.55
CA SER A 167 -21.01 -1.73 -19.39
C SER A 167 -20.85 -0.44 -20.18
N GLN A 168 -21.89 -0.05 -20.90
CA GLN A 168 -21.96 1.25 -21.57
C GLN A 168 -22.33 2.34 -20.57
N ILE A 169 -21.66 3.49 -20.68
CA ILE A 169 -21.93 4.69 -19.88
C ILE A 169 -23.19 5.36 -20.41
N LYS A 170 -24.10 5.78 -19.52
CA LYS A 170 -25.33 6.48 -19.88
C LYS A 170 -25.34 7.92 -19.36
N PRO A 171 -26.09 8.83 -20.03
CA PRO A 171 -26.37 10.14 -19.45
C PRO A 171 -27.00 9.98 -18.05
N GLY A 172 -26.51 10.76 -17.10
CA GLY A 172 -26.88 10.69 -15.69
C GLY A 172 -25.92 9.88 -14.82
N ASP A 173 -25.08 9.00 -15.38
CA ASP A 173 -24.12 8.21 -14.60
C ASP A 173 -23.06 9.08 -13.92
N ILE A 174 -22.63 8.67 -12.72
CA ILE A 174 -21.49 9.28 -12.02
C ILE A 174 -20.27 8.42 -12.27
N ILE A 175 -19.29 9.00 -12.95
CA ILE A 175 -18.08 8.31 -13.37
C ILE A 175 -16.85 8.87 -12.66
N VAL A 176 -15.82 8.03 -12.53
CA VAL A 176 -14.50 8.43 -12.07
C VAL A 176 -13.50 8.28 -13.20
N PHE A 177 -12.85 9.38 -13.58
CA PHE A 177 -11.87 9.39 -14.66
C PHE A 177 -10.62 10.17 -14.24
N ARG A 178 -9.50 9.86 -14.90
CA ARG A 178 -8.26 10.61 -14.70
C ARG A 178 -8.30 11.85 -15.58
N PHE A 179 -7.95 13.00 -15.01
CA PHE A 179 -7.90 14.24 -15.76
C PHE A 179 -6.95 14.10 -16.98
N PRO A 180 -7.35 14.54 -18.19
CA PRO A 180 -6.61 14.32 -19.43
C PRO A 180 -5.43 15.30 -19.61
N ALA A 181 -4.57 15.43 -18.60
CA ALA A 181 -3.33 16.21 -18.71
C ALA A 181 -2.20 15.32 -19.23
N LYS A 182 -1.46 15.79 -20.24
CA LYS A 182 -0.34 15.04 -20.84
C LYS A 182 0.95 15.15 -20.02
N ASP A 183 1.19 16.32 -19.43
CA ASP A 183 2.39 16.64 -18.68
C ASP A 183 2.02 17.27 -17.32
N ARG A 184 2.86 17.04 -16.31
CA ARG A 184 2.80 17.71 -15.01
C ARG A 184 3.02 19.22 -15.13
N LYS A 185 3.75 19.70 -16.14
CA LYS A 185 3.94 21.14 -16.38
C LYS A 185 2.69 21.84 -16.92
N GLN A 186 1.70 21.08 -17.40
CA GLN A 186 0.47 21.66 -17.92
C GLN A 186 -0.38 22.19 -16.76
N ILE A 187 -0.58 23.50 -16.74
CA ILE A 187 -1.42 24.20 -15.76
C ILE A 187 -2.83 24.30 -16.33
N ASN A 188 -3.80 23.70 -15.64
CA ASN A 188 -5.21 23.82 -15.98
C ASN A 188 -5.99 24.26 -14.73
N CYS A 189 -6.79 25.32 -14.85
CA CYS A 189 -7.54 25.90 -13.75
C CYS A 189 -6.63 26.35 -12.58
N GLY A 190 -5.52 27.04 -12.89
CA GLY A 190 -4.60 27.62 -11.90
C GLY A 190 -3.53 26.67 -11.34
N ASP A 191 -3.64 25.35 -11.56
CA ASP A 191 -2.67 24.36 -11.03
C ASP A 191 -2.45 23.17 -11.96
N SER A 192 -1.42 22.36 -11.67
CA SER A 192 -1.21 21.08 -12.36
C SER A 192 -2.26 20.03 -11.97
N GLN A 193 -3.02 19.54 -12.95
CA GLN A 193 -4.05 18.52 -12.77
C GLN A 193 -3.55 17.09 -13.07
N TYR A 194 -2.25 16.94 -13.35
CA TYR A 194 -1.70 15.67 -13.83
C TYR A 194 -1.87 14.53 -12.81
N GLY A 195 -2.41 13.41 -13.28
CA GLY A 195 -2.59 12.20 -12.46
C GLY A 195 -3.73 12.27 -11.43
N ARG A 196 -4.51 13.37 -11.39
CA ARG A 196 -5.66 13.50 -10.49
C ARG A 196 -6.88 12.74 -11.03
N ASP A 197 -7.59 12.06 -10.13
CA ASP A 197 -8.86 11.38 -10.40
C ASP A 197 -10.03 12.36 -10.10
N PHE A 198 -11.00 12.44 -10.99
CA PHE A 198 -12.18 13.32 -10.90
C PHE A 198 -13.46 12.50 -10.89
N VAL A 199 -14.44 12.94 -10.08
CA VAL A 199 -15.79 12.36 -10.01
C VAL A 199 -16.76 13.36 -10.61
N LYS A 200 -17.46 12.97 -11.69
CA LYS A 200 -18.42 13.85 -12.39
C LYS A 200 -19.62 13.07 -12.91
N ARG A 201 -20.73 13.79 -13.10
CA ARG A 201 -21.93 13.29 -13.79
C ARG A 201 -21.78 13.44 -15.30
N VAL A 202 -22.15 12.39 -16.04
CA VAL A 202 -22.21 12.40 -17.50
C VAL A 202 -23.48 13.12 -17.93
N ILE A 203 -23.34 14.19 -18.72
CA ILE A 203 -24.48 14.98 -19.21
C ILE A 203 -24.78 14.65 -20.68
N ALA A 204 -23.73 14.47 -21.49
CA ALA A 204 -23.85 14.17 -22.91
C ALA A 204 -22.91 13.02 -23.27
N MET A 205 -23.34 12.23 -24.26
CA MET A 205 -22.57 11.16 -24.90
C MET A 205 -22.36 11.54 -26.38
N PRO A 206 -21.25 11.11 -27.00
CA PRO A 206 -20.96 11.37 -28.41
C PRO A 206 -21.98 10.73 -29.36
#